data_AF-A0A3L7VJ55-F1
#
_entry.id   AF-A0A3L7VJ55-F1
#
_cell.length_a   1.000
_cell.length_b   1.000
_cell.length_c   1.000
_cell.angle_alpha   90.00
_cell.angle_beta   90.00
_cell.angle_gamma   90.00
#
_symmetry.space_group_name_H-M   'P 1'
#
loop_
_entity.id
_entity.type
_entity.pdbx_description
1 polymer ?
#
loop_
_entity_poly.entity_id
_entity_poly.type
_entity_poly.pdbx_seq_one_letter_code
_entity_poly.pdbx_strand_id
1 'polypeptide(L)' 'MVWGVFSNSNQRVAVYAHNQKKDALEKAKLLQTEKKATFYVQPVKEPMSADEVETKRPGSSGKK' A
#
# COMPACT_ATOMS: atom_id res chain seq x y z
N MET A 1 -9.95 -10.64 -6.85
CA MET A 1 -8.63 -10.01 -7.09
C MET A 1 -8.78 -8.54 -6.75
N VAL A 2 -7.86 -7.95 -6.00
CA VAL A 2 -7.88 -6.54 -5.62
C VAL A 2 -6.54 -5.90 -5.96
N TRP A 3 -6.49 -4.58 -6.05
CA TRP A 3 -5.25 -3.85 -6.29
C TRP A 3 -4.71 -3.33 -4.95
N GLY A 4 -3.62 -3.93 -4.48
CA GLY A 4 -2.91 -3.45 -3.29
C GLY A 4 -1.85 -2.43 -3.70
N VAL A 5 -1.81 -1.29 -3.01
CA VAL A 5 -0.68 -0.36 -3.08
C VAL A 5 0.30 -0.75 -1.99
N PHE A 6 1.55 -0.98 -2.39
CA PHE A 6 2.65 -1.39 -1.53
C PHE A 6 3.73 -0.30 -1.52
N SER A 7 4.43 -0.21 -0.39
CA SER A 7 5.62 0.62 -0.25
C SER A 7 6.88 -0.20 -0.53
N ASN A 8 8.04 0.46 -0.66
CA ASN A 8 9.35 -0.18 -0.85
C ASN A 8 9.69 -1.28 0.19
N SER A 9 9.03 -1.29 1.35
CA SER A 9 9.17 -2.34 2.37
C SER A 9 8.17 -3.49 2.23
N ASN A 10 7.51 -3.64 1.07
CA ASN A 10 6.41 -4.58 0.83
C ASN A 10 5.22 -4.43 1.80
N GLN A 11 5.08 -3.28 2.47
CA GLN A 11 3.93 -3.02 3.34
C GLN A 11 2.75 -2.50 2.53
N ARG A 12 1.58 -3.13 2.70
CA ARG A 12 0.32 -2.74 2.07
C ARG A 12 -0.24 -1.48 2.72
N VAL A 13 -0.27 -0.39 1.97
CA VAL A 13 -0.71 0.93 2.46
C VAL A 13 -2.15 1.27 2.08
N ALA A 14 -2.66 0.70 0.98
CA ALA A 14 -4.04 0.86 0.55
C ALA A 14 -4.49 -0.35 -0.28
N VAL A 15 -5.80 -0.59 -0.32
CA VAL A 15 -6.43 -1.65 -1.12
C VAL A 15 -7.57 -1.04 -1.91
N TYR A 16 -7.64 -1.39 -3.18
CA TYR A 16 -8.62 -0.91 -4.14
C TYR A 16 -9.32 -2.09 -4.81
N ALA A 17 -10.60 -1.92 -5.15
CA ALA A 17 -11.34 -2.94 -5.88
C ALA A 17 -10.71 -3.22 -7.25
N HIS A 18 -11.00 -4.38 -7.85
CA HIS A 18 -10.41 -4.76 -9.15
C HIS A 18 -10.68 -3.74 -10.28
N ASN A 19 -11.81 -3.02 -10.21
CA ASN A 19 -12.18 -1.97 -11.16
C ASN A 19 -11.46 -0.63 -10.91
N GLN A 20 -10.76 -0.49 -9.80
CA GLN A 20 -10.14 0.76 -9.34
C GLN A 20 -8.61 0.73 -9.45
N LYS A 21 -8.09 0.08 -10.51
CA LYS A 21 -6.64 0.06 -10.80
C LYS A 21 -6.06 1.47 -10.95
N LYS A 22 -6.81 2.37 -11.58
CA LYS A 22 -6.38 3.77 -11.80
C LYS A 22 -6.18 4.51 -10.49
N ASP A 23 -7.16 4.45 -9.58
CA ASP A 23 -7.02 5.02 -8.24
C ASP A 23 -5.83 4.46 -7.45
N ALA A 24 -5.58 3.15 -7.56
CA ALA A 24 -4.43 2.53 -6.90
C ALA A 24 -3.09 3.11 -7.41
N LEU A 25 -2.97 3.33 -8.73
CA LEU A 25 -1.79 3.92 -9.35
C LEU A 25 -1.61 5.39 -8.98
N GLU A 26 -2.70 6.17 -9.01
CA GLU A 26 -2.71 7.57 -8.57
C GLU A 26 -2.25 7.68 -7.12
N LYS A 27 -2.76 6.81 -6.23
CA LYS A 27 -2.35 6.79 -4.83
C LYS A 27 -0.89 6.43 -4.66
N ALA A 28 -0.37 5.45 -5.40
CA ALA A 28 1.04 5.10 -5.39
C ALA A 28 1.91 6.30 -5.78
N LYS A 29 1.55 7.02 -6.86
CA LYS A 29 2.27 8.21 -7.34
C LYS A 29 2.24 9.34 -6.31
N LEU A 30 1.06 9.62 -5.73
CA LEU A 30 0.91 10.64 -4.68
C LEU A 30 1.77 10.31 -3.45
N LEU A 31 1.72 9.07 -2.99
CA LEU A 31 2.54 8.61 -1.87
C LEU A 31 4.03 8.67 -2.19
N GLN A 32 4.41 8.40 -3.44
CA GLN A 32 5.80 8.51 -3.89
C GLN A 32 6.31 9.94 -3.80
N THR A 33 5.51 10.92 -4.20
CA THR A 33 5.85 12.34 -4.04
C THR A 33 5.87 12.77 -2.58
N GLU A 34 4.87 12.37 -1.79
CA GLU A 34 4.71 12.79 -0.39
C GLU A 34 5.80 12.20 0.54
N LYS A 35 6.09 10.91 0.39
CA LYS A 35 7.02 10.18 1.26
C LYS A 35 8.43 10.08 0.68
N LYS A 36 8.64 10.57 -0.56
CA LYS A 36 9.89 10.42 -1.31
C LYS A 36 10.40 8.97 -1.32
N ALA A 37 9.48 8.02 -1.39
CA ALA A 37 9.76 6.58 -1.33
C ALA A 37 9.08 5.89 -2.51
N THR A 38 9.59 4.73 -2.92
CA THR A 38 8.97 3.97 -4.02
C THR A 38 7.67 3.33 -3.54
N PHE A 39 6.59 3.55 -4.28
CA PHE A 39 5.32 2.83 -4.11
C PHE A 39 4.96 2.17 -5.42
N TYR A 40 4.36 0.99 -5.33
CA TYR A 40 3.99 0.19 -6.48
C TYR A 40 2.66 -0.51 -6.22
N VAL A 41 1.96 -0.83 -7.30
CA VAL A 41 0.65 -1.49 -7.24
C VAL A 41 0.82 -2.94 -7.64
N GLN A 42 0.31 -3.87 -6.83
CA GLN A 42 0.28 -5.30 -7.16
C GLN A 42 -1.14 -5.84 -7.15
N PRO A 43 -1.49 -6.74 -8.09
CA PRO A 43 -2.71 -7.49 -8.04
C PRO A 43 -2.62 -8.53 -6.90
N VAL A 44 -3.42 -8.35 -5.86
CA VAL A 44 -3.51 -9.28 -4.73
C VAL A 44 -4.66 -10.24 -4.99
N LYS A 45 -4.35 -11.53 -5.00
CA LYS A 45 -5.33 -12.61 -5.04
C LYS A 45 -5.49 -13.09 -3.61
N GLU A 46 -6.41 -12.49 -2.86
CA GLU A 46 -6.61 -12.82 -1.44
C GLU A 46 -6.89 -14.33 -1.28
N PRO A 47 -6.02 -15.09 -0.59
CA PRO A 47 -6.40 -16.37 -0.03
C PRO A 47 -7.12 -16.06 1.28
N MET A 48 -8.44 -16.25 1.30
CA MET A 48 -9.21 -16.10 2.53
C MET A 48 -8.87 -17.27 3.46
N SER A 49 -7.83 -17.16 4.29
CA SER A 49 -7.65 -17.87 5.56
C SER A 49 -6.33 -17.53 6.26
N ALA A 50 -6.46 -17.27 7.55
CA ALA A 50 -5.46 -17.35 8.62
C ALA A 50 -4.37 -16.26 8.70
N ASP A 51 -4.47 -15.57 9.84
CA ASP A 51 -3.46 -14.81 10.56
C ASP A 51 -3.13 -13.36 10.18
N GLU A 52 -3.51 -12.54 11.17
CA GLU A 52 -2.84 -11.36 11.66
C GLU A 52 -3.13 -10.01 11.00
N VAL A 53 -4.22 -9.45 11.51
CA VAL A 53 -4.28 -8.05 11.94
C VAL A 53 -2.98 -7.67 12.67
N GLU A 54 -2.05 -7.00 11.99
CA GLU A 54 -1.09 -6.13 12.70
C GLU A 54 -1.27 -4.66 12.27
N THR A 55 -2.25 -4.06 12.93
CA THR A 55 -2.25 -2.66 13.31
C THR A 55 -0.95 -2.27 14.03
N LYS A 56 0.04 -1.68 13.34
CA LYS A 56 0.97 -0.68 13.93
C LYS A 56 1.56 0.27 12.87
N ARG A 57 1.04 1.49 12.79
CA ARG A 57 1.90 2.68 12.63
C ARG A 57 1.56 3.64 13.76
N PRO A 58 2.49 3.83 14.71
CA PRO A 58 2.96 5.19 14.91
C PRO A 58 4.49 5.22 14.84
N GLY A 59 4.99 6.06 13.95
CA GLY A 59 6.39 6.40 13.78
C GLY A 59 6.41 7.42 12.65
N SER A 60 6.17 8.70 12.87
CA SER A 60 6.78 9.62 13.84
C SER A 60 8.31 9.55 13.83
N SER A 61 8.89 10.61 13.26
CA SER A 61 10.24 11.14 13.55
C SER A 61 11.43 10.26 13.08
N GLY A 62 12.55 10.79 12.59
CA GLY A 62 13.12 12.11 12.82
C GLY A 62 13.89 12.64 11.62
N LYS A 63 13.67 13.93 11.39
CA LYS A 63 14.54 14.83 10.66
C LYS A 63 15.48 15.44 11.71
N LYS A 64 16.76 15.07 11.68
CA LYS A 64 17.97 15.89 11.88
C LYS A 64 19.15 15.00 12.20
#